data_AF-A0A7X7QJ32-F1
#
_entry.id   AF-A0A7X7QJ32-F1
#
_cell.length_a   1.000
_cell.length_b   1.000
_cell.length_c   1.000
_cell.angle_alpha   90.00
_cell.angle_beta   90.00
_cell.angle_gamma   90.00
#
_symmetry.space_group_name_H-M   'P 1'
#
loop_
_entity.id
_entity.type
_entity.pdbx_description
1 polymer ?
#
loop_
_entity_poly.entity_id
_entity_poly.type
_entity_poly.pdbx_seq_one_letter_code
_entity_poly.pdbx_strand_id
1 'polypeptide(L)'
;MANFWRTAGRLSALRILSPGWRVAGFISLGVTLGAGMFVFHVSRAASYLSETPETCMNCHVMTTEYVTWRHSSHAGVATCNDCHVPHTSLPAHYAFKAKDGLWHATVFTMRWEPQAIRLSQGAIPVVENNCRRCHEQTVAEVAVAEHSRGDLRCWDCHRETPHGTVRSLSAVPDVFRPRLPSVPKLIQEPTVGGRKTD
;
A
#
# COMPACT_ATOMS: atom_id res chain seq x y z
N MET A 1 24.47 12.53 36.31
CA MET A 1 23.57 11.37 36.09
C MET A 1 22.37 11.34 37.04
N ALA A 2 22.52 11.57 38.36
CA ALA A 2 21.39 11.55 39.31
C ALA A 2 20.25 12.55 39.03
N ASN A 3 20.59 13.76 38.53
CA ASN A 3 19.58 14.75 38.14
C ASN A 3 18.74 14.31 36.94
N PHE A 4 19.33 13.59 35.98
CA PHE A 4 18.63 13.07 34.81
C PHE A 4 17.54 12.06 35.19
N TRP A 5 17.86 11.11 36.08
CA TRP A 5 16.89 10.12 36.58
C TRP A 5 15.78 10.74 37.43
N ARG A 6 16.07 11.79 38.22
CA ARG A 6 15.04 12.55 38.95
C ARG A 6 14.13 13.35 38.02
N THR A 7 14.68 13.98 36.98
CA THR A 7 13.86 14.70 35.98
C THR A 7 13.04 13.73 35.14
N ALA A 8 13.63 12.60 34.71
CA ALA A 8 12.92 11.55 33.98
C ALA A 8 11.77 10.96 34.82
N GLY A 9 12.02 10.66 36.11
CA GLY A 9 10.99 10.18 37.04
C GLY A 9 9.89 11.21 37.36
N ARG A 10 10.21 12.51 37.32
CA ARG A 10 9.22 13.58 37.46
C ARG A 10 8.36 13.75 36.20
N LEU A 11 8.97 13.61 35.02
CA LEU A 11 8.29 13.68 33.73
C LEU A 11 7.38 12.46 33.50
N SER A 12 7.87 11.24 33.75
CA SER A 12 7.11 10.00 33.56
C SER A 12 5.90 9.88 34.49
N ALA A 13 5.99 10.43 35.71
CA ALA A 13 4.88 10.48 36.64
C ALA A 13 4.00 11.74 36.49
N LEU A 14 4.23 12.56 35.45
CA LEU A 14 3.60 13.87 35.21
C LEU A 14 3.62 14.78 36.46
N ARG A 15 4.61 14.60 37.34
CA ARG A 15 4.69 15.26 38.66
C ARG A 15 4.93 16.77 38.60
N ILE A 16 5.15 17.29 37.40
CA ILE A 16 5.28 18.72 37.08
C ILE A 16 3.89 19.38 36.99
N LEU A 17 2.83 18.59 36.74
CA LEU A 17 1.44 19.04 36.68
C LEU A 17 0.77 18.94 38.06
N SER A 18 -0.30 19.71 38.28
CA SER A 18 -1.12 19.61 39.49
C SER A 18 -1.91 18.27 39.50
N PRO A 19 -2.37 17.78 40.67
CA PRO A 19 -2.97 16.45 40.79
C PRO A 19 -4.13 16.18 39.81
N GLY A 20 -5.01 17.15 39.56
CA GLY A 20 -6.09 17.02 38.58
C GLY A 20 -5.58 16.88 37.14
N TRP A 21 -4.57 17.67 36.76
CA TRP A 21 -3.94 17.60 35.44
C TRP A 21 -3.12 16.31 35.23
N ARG A 22 -2.62 15.69 36.30
CA ARG A 22 -1.98 14.36 36.21
C ARG A 22 -2.99 13.29 35.82
N VAL A 23 -4.16 13.28 36.46
CA VAL A 23 -5.23 12.33 36.14
C VAL A 23 -5.70 12.54 34.70
N ALA A 24 -5.98 13.79 34.31
CA ALA A 24 -6.35 14.10 32.93
C ALA A 24 -5.26 13.68 31.92
N GLY A 25 -3.98 13.91 32.23
CA GLY A 25 -2.86 13.52 31.38
C GLY A 25 -2.76 12.00 31.19
N PHE A 26 -2.91 11.21 32.25
CA PHE A 26 -2.91 9.75 32.16
C PHE A 26 -4.14 9.21 31.41
N ILE A 27 -5.32 9.80 31.62
CA ILE A 27 -6.53 9.44 30.87
C ILE A 27 -6.33 9.72 29.38
N SER A 28 -5.90 10.92 29.01
CA SER A 28 -5.65 11.29 27.61
C SER A 28 -4.60 10.40 26.95
N LEU A 29 -3.53 10.05 27.68
CA LEU A 29 -2.51 9.11 27.20
C LEU A 29 -3.11 7.71 26.98
N GLY A 30 -3.88 7.20 27.94
CA GLY A 30 -4.54 5.91 27.83
C GLY A 30 -5.52 5.84 26.66
N VAL A 31 -6.35 6.88 26.48
CA VAL A 31 -7.27 7.03 25.36
C VAL A 31 -6.50 7.07 24.03
N THR A 32 -5.43 7.85 23.94
CA THR A 32 -4.65 7.98 22.70
C THR A 32 -3.93 6.69 22.34
N LEU A 33 -3.31 6.02 23.31
CA LEU A 33 -2.66 4.72 23.08
C LEU A 33 -3.67 3.64 22.74
N GLY A 34 -4.80 3.57 23.45
CA GLY A 34 -5.88 2.62 23.18
C GLY A 34 -6.47 2.80 21.79
N ALA A 35 -6.79 4.03 21.39
CA ALA A 35 -7.25 4.36 20.06
C ALA A 35 -6.19 4.04 19.00
N GLY A 36 -4.92 4.37 19.25
CA GLY A 36 -3.82 4.05 18.35
C GLY A 36 -3.66 2.54 18.12
N MET A 37 -3.69 1.74 19.19
CA MET A 37 -3.63 0.27 19.10
C MET A 37 -4.85 -0.30 18.38
N PHE A 38 -6.04 0.24 18.64
CA PHE A 38 -7.27 -0.17 17.96
C PHE A 38 -7.21 0.12 16.46
N VAL A 39 -6.80 1.34 16.07
CA VAL A 39 -6.62 1.73 14.67
C VAL A 39 -5.56 0.88 13.99
N PHE A 40 -4.41 0.67 14.65
CA PHE A 40 -3.34 -0.21 14.14
C PHE A 40 -3.85 -1.63 13.87
N HIS A 41 -4.65 -2.18 14.79
CA HIS A 41 -5.22 -3.51 14.65
C HIS A 41 -6.24 -3.59 13.51
N VAL A 42 -7.26 -2.72 13.51
CA VAL A 42 -8.36 -2.76 12.54
C VAL A 42 -7.91 -2.44 11.11
N SER A 43 -6.89 -1.58 10.96
CA SER A 43 -6.30 -1.25 9.66
C SER A 43 -5.36 -2.33 9.11
N ARG A 44 -5.06 -3.38 9.88
CA ARG A 44 -4.04 -4.39 9.55
C ARG A 44 -2.68 -3.75 9.27
N ALA A 45 -2.30 -2.71 10.02
CA ALA A 45 -1.12 -1.89 9.74
C ALA A 45 0.17 -2.69 9.50
N ALA A 46 0.39 -3.79 10.25
CA ALA A 46 1.55 -4.66 10.06
C ALA A 46 1.63 -5.31 8.66
N SER A 47 0.49 -5.58 8.01
CA SER A 47 0.47 -6.18 6.66
C SER A 47 1.08 -5.25 5.60
N TYR A 48 1.14 -3.94 5.82
CA TYR A 48 1.77 -3.00 4.88
C TYR A 48 3.31 -3.15 4.80
N LEU A 49 3.91 -3.91 5.72
CA LEU A 49 5.32 -4.27 5.63
C LEU A 49 5.56 -5.45 4.67
N SER A 50 4.54 -6.26 4.36
CA SER A 50 4.67 -7.38 3.43
C SER A 50 4.48 -6.96 1.97
N GLU A 51 4.84 -7.86 1.06
CA GLU A 51 4.68 -7.70 -0.39
C GLU A 51 3.44 -8.46 -0.92
N THR A 52 2.59 -8.98 -0.03
CA THR A 52 1.42 -9.78 -0.40
C THR A 52 0.38 -8.91 -1.12
N PRO A 53 -0.10 -9.30 -2.32
CA PRO A 53 -1.10 -8.55 -3.09
C PRO A 53 -2.39 -8.25 -2.32
N GLU A 54 -2.75 -9.13 -1.39
CA GLU A 54 -3.93 -9.02 -0.50
C GLU A 54 -3.85 -7.78 0.40
N THR A 55 -2.64 -7.34 0.75
CA THR A 55 -2.41 -6.10 1.52
C THR A 55 -2.95 -4.88 0.76
N CYS A 56 -2.78 -4.84 -0.57
CA CYS A 56 -3.23 -3.71 -1.39
C CYS A 56 -4.75 -3.56 -1.38
N MET A 57 -5.48 -4.67 -1.25
CA MET A 57 -6.95 -4.67 -1.17
C MET A 57 -7.50 -4.59 0.27
N ASN A 58 -6.67 -4.25 1.27
CA ASN A 58 -7.16 -3.77 2.56
C ASN A 58 -8.08 -2.54 2.41
N CYS A 59 -7.85 -1.76 1.35
CA CYS A 59 -8.71 -0.67 0.92
C CYS A 59 -9.58 -1.12 -0.26
N HIS A 60 -10.90 -0.98 -0.13
CA HIS A 60 -11.85 -1.36 -1.18
C HIS A 60 -11.65 -0.59 -2.51
N VAL A 61 -11.03 0.59 -2.47
CA VAL A 61 -10.69 1.40 -3.65
C VAL A 61 -9.73 0.64 -4.59
N MET A 62 -8.92 -0.28 -4.05
CA MET A 62 -7.98 -1.09 -4.84
C MET A 62 -8.56 -2.41 -5.33
N THR A 63 -9.84 -2.71 -5.06
CA THR A 63 -10.42 -4.02 -5.41
C THR A 63 -10.44 -4.27 -6.92
N THR A 64 -10.78 -3.27 -7.74
CA THR A 64 -10.71 -3.40 -9.20
C THR A 64 -9.30 -3.79 -9.64
N GLU A 65 -8.29 -3.07 -9.14
CA GLU A 65 -6.90 -3.28 -9.54
C GLU A 65 -6.38 -4.66 -9.13
N TYR A 66 -6.74 -5.13 -7.92
CA TYR A 66 -6.42 -6.48 -7.47
C TYR A 66 -7.06 -7.54 -8.36
N VAL A 67 -8.36 -7.40 -8.69
CA VAL A 67 -9.07 -8.39 -9.50
C VAL A 67 -8.53 -8.45 -10.92
N THR A 68 -8.26 -7.31 -11.56
CA THR A 68 -7.69 -7.29 -12.90
C THR A 68 -6.27 -7.85 -12.91
N TRP A 69 -5.45 -7.50 -11.90
CA TRP A 69 -4.12 -8.10 -11.75
C TRP A 69 -4.21 -9.63 -11.60
N ARG A 70 -5.11 -10.13 -10.75
CA ARG A 70 -5.30 -11.57 -10.52
C ARG A 70 -5.74 -12.32 -11.78
N HIS A 71 -6.44 -11.66 -12.70
CA HIS A 71 -6.84 -12.19 -14.01
C HIS A 71 -5.84 -11.89 -15.14
N SER A 72 -4.69 -11.32 -14.82
CA SER A 72 -3.63 -11.02 -15.80
C SER A 72 -2.58 -12.12 -15.85
N SER A 73 -1.73 -12.08 -16.89
CA SER A 73 -0.55 -12.96 -17.00
C SER A 73 0.48 -12.77 -15.88
N HIS A 74 0.40 -11.65 -15.14
CA HIS A 74 1.38 -11.31 -14.11
C HIS A 74 1.01 -11.89 -12.73
N ALA A 75 -0.22 -12.35 -12.53
CA ALA A 75 -0.69 -12.85 -11.22
C ALA A 75 0.14 -14.02 -10.67
N GLY A 76 0.71 -14.85 -11.55
CA GLY A 76 1.49 -16.03 -11.17
C GLY A 76 2.99 -15.76 -11.00
N VAL A 77 3.48 -14.58 -11.39
CA VAL A 77 4.94 -14.29 -11.45
C VAL A 77 5.34 -12.98 -10.80
N ALA A 78 4.39 -12.08 -10.51
CA ALA A 78 4.67 -10.76 -9.96
C ALA A 78 3.56 -10.33 -8.99
N THR A 79 3.95 -9.68 -7.91
CA THR A 79 3.07 -8.99 -6.97
C THR A 79 2.85 -7.54 -7.37
N CYS A 80 1.95 -6.83 -6.68
CA CYS A 80 1.70 -5.40 -6.93
C CYS A 80 3.00 -4.57 -6.87
N ASN A 81 3.84 -4.85 -5.86
CA ASN A 81 5.05 -4.07 -5.61
C ASN A 81 6.18 -4.39 -6.59
N ASP A 82 6.14 -5.56 -7.26
CA ASP A 82 7.09 -5.88 -8.33
C ASP A 82 7.00 -4.91 -9.51
N CYS A 83 5.82 -4.31 -9.71
CA CYS A 83 5.59 -3.26 -10.70
C CYS A 83 5.59 -1.87 -10.07
N HIS A 84 4.93 -1.67 -8.92
CA HIS A 84 4.64 -0.33 -8.39
C HIS A 84 5.68 0.25 -7.41
N VAL A 85 6.68 -0.52 -6.98
CA VAL A 85 7.72 -0.08 -6.04
C VAL A 85 9.11 -0.25 -6.68
N PRO A 86 10.07 0.66 -6.47
CA PRO A 86 11.40 0.53 -7.06
C PRO A 86 12.25 -0.56 -6.39
N HIS A 87 12.97 -1.33 -7.21
CA HIS A 87 13.85 -2.43 -6.77
C HIS A 87 15.34 -2.09 -6.82
N THR A 88 15.69 -0.79 -6.79
CA THR A 88 17.08 -0.33 -6.90
C THR A 88 17.88 -0.49 -5.61
N SER A 89 17.23 -0.41 -4.45
CA SER A 89 17.83 -0.67 -3.13
C SER A 89 16.75 -0.84 -2.07
N LEU A 90 17.06 -1.54 -0.98
CA LEU A 90 16.14 -1.69 0.16
C LEU A 90 15.65 -0.35 0.74
N PRO A 91 16.51 0.66 0.98
CA PRO A 91 16.04 1.95 1.47
C PRO A 91 15.12 2.67 0.50
N ALA A 92 15.42 2.64 -0.81
CA ALA A 92 14.56 3.25 -1.82
C ALA A 92 13.20 2.57 -1.91
N HIS A 93 13.16 1.24 -1.84
CA HIS A 93 11.93 0.44 -1.81
C HIS A 93 11.01 0.88 -0.66
N TYR A 94 11.49 0.82 0.57
CA TYR A 94 10.67 1.16 1.74
C TYR A 94 10.35 2.65 1.84
N ALA A 95 11.25 3.54 1.44
CA ALA A 95 10.98 4.98 1.43
C ALA A 95 9.88 5.32 0.41
N PHE A 96 9.91 4.73 -0.78
CA PHE A 96 8.89 4.91 -1.80
C PHE A 96 7.55 4.34 -1.32
N LYS A 97 7.55 3.11 -0.82
CA LYS A 97 6.36 2.43 -0.28
C LYS A 97 5.71 3.23 0.86
N ALA A 98 6.51 3.77 1.78
CA ALA A 98 6.02 4.58 2.89
C ALA A 98 5.42 5.92 2.41
N LYS A 99 6.11 6.61 1.49
CA LYS A 99 5.64 7.86 0.91
C LYS A 99 4.32 7.68 0.16
N ASP A 100 4.25 6.67 -0.69
CA ASP A 100 3.08 6.40 -1.52
C ASP A 100 1.92 5.86 -0.68
N GLY A 101 2.21 4.97 0.28
CA GLY A 101 1.23 4.49 1.25
C GLY A 101 0.62 5.61 2.09
N LEU A 102 1.42 6.59 2.56
CA LEU A 102 0.91 7.76 3.28
C LEU A 102 0.03 8.64 2.39
N TRP A 103 0.42 8.83 1.13
CA TRP A 103 -0.38 9.58 0.17
C TRP A 103 -1.72 8.90 -0.11
N HIS A 104 -1.71 7.59 -0.37
CA HIS A 104 -2.92 6.79 -0.54
C HIS A 104 -3.84 6.85 0.68
N ALA A 105 -3.29 6.66 1.88
CA ALA A 105 -4.06 6.77 3.12
C ALA A 105 -4.73 8.15 3.25
N THR A 106 -4.02 9.22 2.89
CA THR A 106 -4.55 10.59 2.90
C THR A 106 -5.68 10.76 1.90
N VAL A 107 -5.44 10.42 0.62
CA VAL A 107 -6.42 10.58 -0.46
C VAL A 107 -7.69 9.78 -0.16
N PHE A 108 -7.58 8.53 0.27
CA PHE A 108 -8.73 7.67 0.52
C PHE A 108 -9.50 8.05 1.79
N THR A 109 -8.81 8.58 2.81
CA THR A 109 -9.49 9.13 4.00
C THR A 109 -10.27 10.38 3.64
N MET A 110 -9.70 11.24 2.81
CA MET A 110 -10.34 12.49 2.38
C MET A 110 -11.34 12.32 1.23
N ARG A 111 -11.47 11.11 0.69
CA ARG A 111 -12.35 10.77 -0.46
C ARG A 111 -12.02 11.57 -1.71
N TRP A 112 -10.72 11.79 -1.96
CA TRP A 112 -10.21 12.54 -3.10
C TRP A 112 -9.84 11.66 -4.30
N GLU A 113 -10.11 10.36 -4.22
CA GLU A 113 -9.83 9.43 -5.31
C GLU A 113 -10.71 9.71 -6.54
N PRO A 114 -10.14 9.71 -7.75
CA PRO A 114 -10.93 9.75 -8.98
C PRO A 114 -11.62 8.41 -9.23
N GLN A 115 -12.69 8.42 -10.05
CA GLN A 115 -13.34 7.17 -10.47
C GLN A 115 -12.43 6.27 -11.32
N ALA A 116 -11.44 6.83 -12.01
CA ALA A 116 -10.44 6.08 -12.74
C ALA A 116 -9.05 6.49 -12.25
N ILE A 117 -8.38 5.57 -11.54
CA ILE A 117 -7.07 5.82 -10.95
C ILE A 117 -6.00 5.77 -12.03
N ARG A 118 -5.06 6.70 -11.96
CA ARG A 118 -3.95 6.83 -12.91
C ARG A 118 -2.64 6.92 -12.15
N LEU A 119 -1.58 6.38 -12.75
CA LEU A 119 -0.24 6.52 -12.23
C LEU A 119 0.12 8.00 -12.06
N SER A 120 0.68 8.33 -10.91
CA SER A 120 1.27 9.64 -10.67
C SER A 120 2.52 9.83 -11.54
N GLN A 121 2.93 11.08 -11.78
CA GLN A 121 4.15 11.38 -12.52
C GLN A 121 5.40 10.72 -11.90
N GLY A 122 5.42 10.54 -10.58
CA GLY A 122 6.52 9.86 -9.88
C GLY A 122 6.48 8.32 -10.02
N ALA A 123 5.29 7.73 -10.18
CA ALA A 123 5.15 6.28 -10.31
C ALA A 123 5.38 5.78 -11.74
N ILE A 124 5.13 6.61 -12.76
CA ILE A 124 5.37 6.26 -14.18
C ILE A 124 6.78 5.68 -14.43
N PRO A 125 7.89 6.37 -14.07
CA PRO A 125 9.22 5.84 -14.33
C PRO A 125 9.52 4.58 -13.51
N VAL A 126 8.90 4.40 -12.34
CA VAL A 126 9.08 3.20 -11.51
C VAL A 126 8.47 1.98 -12.22
N VAL A 127 7.22 2.10 -12.67
CA VAL A 127 6.52 1.01 -13.37
C VAL A 127 7.22 0.66 -14.68
N GLU A 128 7.61 1.65 -15.49
CA GLU A 128 8.32 1.43 -16.76
C GLU A 128 9.66 0.71 -16.54
N ASN A 129 10.45 1.15 -15.55
CA ASN A 129 11.71 0.49 -15.21
C ASN A 129 11.50 -0.94 -14.74
N ASN A 130 10.42 -1.21 -14.00
CA ASN A 130 10.12 -2.56 -13.54
C ASN A 130 9.64 -3.49 -14.66
N CYS A 131 8.91 -2.98 -15.67
CA CYS A 131 8.65 -3.73 -16.90
C CYS A 131 9.98 -4.15 -17.56
N ARG A 132 10.90 -3.20 -17.73
CA ARG A 132 12.21 -3.43 -18.35
C ARG A 132 13.11 -4.35 -17.55
N ARG A 133 13.07 -4.26 -16.22
CA ARG A 133 13.85 -5.13 -15.31
C ARG A 133 13.52 -6.61 -15.52
N CYS A 134 12.24 -6.95 -15.66
CA CYS A 134 11.83 -8.34 -15.86
C CYS A 134 11.90 -8.78 -17.32
N HIS A 135 11.69 -7.86 -18.27
CA HIS A 135 11.72 -8.13 -19.70
C HIS A 135 13.03 -7.69 -20.38
N GLU A 136 14.12 -7.58 -19.62
CA GLU A 136 15.39 -6.99 -20.06
C GLU A 136 15.90 -7.67 -21.33
N GLN A 137 15.92 -9.01 -21.33
CA GLN A 137 16.39 -9.79 -22.47
C GLN A 137 15.55 -9.53 -23.72
N THR A 138 14.21 -9.63 -23.62
CA THR A 138 13.32 -9.38 -24.76
C THR A 138 13.47 -7.96 -25.28
N VAL A 139 13.59 -6.97 -24.40
CA VAL A 139 13.81 -5.57 -24.78
C VAL A 139 15.17 -5.40 -25.46
N ALA A 140 16.25 -5.99 -24.93
CA ALA A 140 17.58 -5.89 -25.49
C ALA A 140 17.69 -6.50 -26.90
N GLU A 141 16.93 -7.55 -27.18
CA GLU A 141 16.92 -8.22 -28.49
C GLU A 141 16.16 -7.44 -29.57
N VAL A 142 15.20 -6.58 -29.19
CA VAL A 142 14.36 -5.82 -30.14
C VAL A 142 14.67 -4.32 -30.19
N ALA A 143 15.29 -3.78 -29.15
CA ALA A 143 15.55 -2.35 -29.05
C ALA A 143 16.64 -1.93 -30.04
N VAL A 144 16.26 -1.06 -30.99
CA VAL A 144 17.19 -0.46 -31.96
C VAL A 144 17.92 0.74 -31.37
N ALA A 145 17.38 1.33 -30.29
CA ALA A 145 17.96 2.46 -29.56
C ALA A 145 17.62 2.36 -28.07
N GLU A 146 18.41 3.04 -27.24
CA GLU A 146 18.14 3.17 -25.82
C GLU A 146 16.84 3.96 -25.59
N HIS A 147 16.00 3.48 -24.67
CA HIS A 147 14.75 4.14 -24.35
C HIS A 147 15.00 5.46 -23.64
N SER A 148 14.44 6.52 -24.19
CA SER A 148 14.62 7.88 -23.73
C SER A 148 13.29 8.48 -23.25
N ARG A 149 13.41 9.57 -22.48
CA ARG A 149 12.23 10.28 -21.98
C ARG A 149 11.45 10.88 -23.15
N GLY A 150 10.22 10.41 -23.35
CA GLY A 150 9.34 10.84 -24.44
C GLY A 150 8.97 9.73 -25.40
N ASP A 151 9.70 8.61 -25.36
CA ASP A 151 9.37 7.40 -26.08
C ASP A 151 8.09 6.74 -25.54
N LEU A 152 7.51 5.87 -26.36
CA LEU A 152 6.36 5.05 -25.96
C LEU A 152 6.74 4.14 -24.79
N ARG A 153 5.86 4.11 -23.79
CA ARG A 153 5.99 3.25 -22.61
C ARG A 153 5.50 1.85 -22.95
N CYS A 154 5.92 0.85 -22.19
CA CYS A 154 5.53 -0.54 -22.43
C CYS A 154 4.00 -0.69 -22.56
N TRP A 155 3.24 -0.06 -21.66
CA TRP A 155 1.77 -0.14 -21.64
C TRP A 155 1.06 0.79 -22.64
N ASP A 156 1.78 1.65 -23.38
CA ASP A 156 1.16 2.40 -24.48
C ASP A 156 0.80 1.45 -25.64
N CYS A 157 1.56 0.35 -25.80
CA CYS A 157 1.24 -0.78 -26.68
C CYS A 157 0.59 -1.95 -25.92
N HIS A 158 1.13 -2.33 -24.76
CA HIS A 158 0.59 -3.41 -23.91
C HIS A 158 -0.55 -2.91 -23.01
N ARG A 159 -1.60 -2.38 -23.64
CA ARG A 159 -2.67 -1.59 -22.99
C ARG A 159 -3.50 -2.35 -21.96
N GLU A 160 -3.56 -3.67 -22.07
CA GLU A 160 -4.33 -4.51 -21.16
C GLU A 160 -3.50 -5.01 -19.95
N THR A 161 -2.20 -4.73 -19.91
CA THR A 161 -1.30 -5.21 -18.84
C THR A 161 -1.22 -4.25 -17.66
N PRO A 162 -1.34 -4.73 -16.40
CA PRO A 162 -2.14 -5.87 -15.97
C PRO A 162 -3.60 -5.47 -15.67
N HIS A 163 -3.92 -4.18 -15.72
CA HIS A 163 -5.20 -3.62 -15.24
C HIS A 163 -6.25 -3.38 -16.34
N GLY A 164 -6.02 -3.90 -17.55
CA GLY A 164 -6.95 -3.73 -18.66
C GLY A 164 -7.09 -2.28 -19.14
N THR A 165 -8.08 -1.99 -19.98
CA THR A 165 -8.48 -0.61 -20.36
C THR A 165 -9.68 -0.07 -19.58
N VAL A 166 -10.42 -0.93 -18.88
CA VAL A 166 -11.58 -0.57 -18.04
C VAL A 166 -11.17 -0.45 -16.58
N ARG A 167 -10.73 0.75 -16.16
CA ARG A 167 -10.06 0.99 -14.86
C ARG A 167 -10.89 1.80 -13.86
N SER A 168 -12.21 1.70 -13.93
CA SER A 168 -13.07 2.43 -12.99
C SER A 168 -13.16 1.70 -11.64
N LEU A 169 -13.30 2.43 -10.54
CA LEU A 169 -13.64 1.89 -9.22
C LEU A 169 -14.94 1.06 -9.22
N SER A 170 -15.80 1.29 -10.22
CA SER A 170 -17.06 0.56 -10.42
C SER A 170 -16.98 -0.48 -11.54
N ALA A 171 -15.80 -0.73 -12.12
CA ALA A 171 -15.63 -1.65 -13.25
C ALA A 171 -15.84 -3.11 -12.87
N VAL A 172 -15.46 -3.49 -11.64
CA VAL A 172 -15.65 -4.86 -11.13
C VAL A 172 -16.96 -4.94 -10.34
N PRO A 173 -17.93 -5.77 -10.78
CA PRO A 173 -19.18 -6.02 -10.06
C PRO A 173 -18.93 -6.58 -8.66
N ASP A 174 -19.78 -6.21 -7.69
CA ASP A 174 -19.64 -6.61 -6.29
C ASP A 174 -19.58 -8.14 -6.08
N VAL A 175 -20.24 -8.93 -6.95
CA VAL A 175 -20.22 -10.40 -6.88
C VAL A 175 -18.81 -10.98 -7.10
N PHE A 176 -17.95 -10.27 -7.83
CA PHE A 176 -16.57 -10.69 -8.11
C PHE A 176 -15.55 -10.04 -7.18
N ARG A 177 -15.98 -9.15 -6.27
CA ARG A 177 -15.08 -8.48 -5.32
C ARG A 177 -14.65 -9.46 -4.23
N PRO A 178 -13.34 -9.76 -4.12
CA PRO A 178 -12.86 -10.64 -3.06
C PRO A 178 -13.06 -9.96 -1.70
N ARG A 179 -13.43 -10.75 -0.70
CA ARG A 179 -13.53 -10.32 0.69
C ARG A 179 -12.39 -10.92 1.48
N LEU A 180 -11.66 -10.05 2.16
CA LEU A 180 -10.67 -10.45 3.15
C LEU A 180 -11.35 -10.97 4.42
N PRO A 181 -10.69 -11.87 5.16
CA PRO A 181 -11.24 -12.37 6.41
C PRO A 181 -11.34 -11.26 7.47
N SER A 182 -12.12 -11.53 8.53
CA SER A 182 -12.19 -10.69 9.71
C SER A 182 -10.80 -10.37 10.27
N VAL A 183 -10.62 -9.15 10.79
CA VAL A 183 -9.35 -8.59 11.29
C VAL A 183 -8.50 -9.55 12.14
N PRO A 184 -9.05 -10.37 13.07
CA PRO A 184 -8.23 -11.26 13.88
C PRO A 184 -7.38 -12.27 13.10
N LYS A 185 -7.75 -12.58 11.85
CA LYS A 185 -6.96 -13.51 11.01
C LYS A 185 -5.78 -12.76 10.39
N LEU A 186 -4.57 -13.20 10.74
CA LEU A 186 -3.31 -12.67 10.22
C LEU A 186 -3.14 -12.98 8.72
N ILE A 187 -3.48 -14.20 8.30
CA ILE A 187 -3.42 -14.61 6.89
C ILE A 187 -4.64 -14.04 6.15
N GLN A 188 -4.40 -13.35 5.04
CA GLN A 188 -5.41 -12.62 4.28
C GLN A 188 -5.97 -13.45 3.11
N GLU A 189 -6.36 -14.71 3.31
CA GLU A 189 -6.94 -15.53 2.24
C GLU A 189 -8.25 -14.91 1.70
N PRO A 190 -8.28 -14.41 0.45
CA PRO A 190 -9.48 -13.81 -0.10
C PRO A 190 -10.53 -14.87 -0.42
N THR A 191 -11.80 -14.46 -0.39
CA THR A 191 -12.92 -15.29 -0.84
C THR A 191 -13.84 -14.52 -1.78
N VAL A 192 -14.36 -15.20 -2.81
CA VAL A 192 -15.37 -14.67 -3.72
C VAL A 192 -16.63 -15.51 -3.59
N GLY A 193 -17.77 -14.90 -3.23
CA GLY A 193 -19.01 -15.63 -2.98
C GLY A 193 -18.91 -16.72 -1.90
N GLY A 194 -17.98 -16.57 -0.94
CA GLY A 194 -17.74 -17.55 0.13
C GLY A 194 -16.84 -18.73 -0.26
N ARG A 195 -16.32 -18.78 -1.49
CA ARG A 195 -15.34 -19.78 -1.93
C ARG A 195 -13.93 -19.19 -1.89
N LYS A 196 -12.94 -20.04 -1.62
CA LYS A 196 -11.53 -19.67 -1.73
C LYS A 196 -11.17 -19.32 -3.19
N THR A 197 -10.17 -18.47 -3.36
CA THR A 197 -9.73 -17.94 -4.66
C THR A 197 -8.42 -18.58 -5.15
N ASP A 198 -8.19 -19.83 -4.75
CA ASP A 198 -7.04 -20.66 -5.09
C ASP A 198 -7.00 -21.06 -6.57
#